data_AF-A0AAE1Q883-F1
#
_entry.id   AF-A0AAE1Q883-F1
#
_cell.length_a   1.000
_cell.length_b   1.000
_cell.length_c   1.000
_cell.angle_alpha   90.00
_cell.angle_beta   90.00
_cell.angle_gamma   90.00
#
_symmetry.space_group_name_H-M   'P 1'
#
loop_
_entity.id
_entity.type
_entity.pdbx_description
1 polymer ?
#
loop_
_entity_poly.entity_id
_entity_poly.type
_entity_poly.pdbx_seq_one_letter_code
_entity_poly.pdbx_strand_id
1 'polypeptide(L)'
;MVEEEMEMVEEMEMVEEEMEMVEEEMEMVEEEMEMVEEEMEFVEEEMEMVEEEEEEEMVKEEEEERVGRLVCVLCVGLVHQILERYGTPTSGLRGRALSRPNLPDRLGGQDYIARHYLIPIPPPEKQEGETRKKRKRAQRQCIVCAHSEIRDRVRQLVTTMCKECQLPMCMLCFQIYHVQIKY
;
A
#
# COMPACT_ATOMS: atom_id res chain seq x y z
N MET A 1 1.32 33.31 -84.21
CA MET A 1 0.54 32.13 -84.62
C MET A 1 1.29 30.85 -84.32
N VAL A 2 2.27 30.38 -85.09
CA VAL A 2 2.94 29.09 -84.77
C VAL A 2 3.75 29.14 -83.45
N GLU A 3 4.39 30.26 -83.14
CA GLU A 3 5.16 30.42 -81.88
C GLU A 3 4.26 30.45 -80.64
N GLU A 4 3.10 31.10 -80.72
CA GLU A 4 2.10 31.14 -79.63
C GLU A 4 1.45 29.76 -79.40
N GLU A 5 1.28 28.97 -80.47
CA GLU A 5 0.77 27.59 -80.35
C GLU A 5 1.79 26.65 -79.71
N MET A 6 3.10 26.85 -79.92
CA MET A 6 4.15 26.07 -79.26
C MET A 6 4.27 26.40 -77.76
N GLU A 7 4.17 27.67 -77.37
CA GLU A 7 4.22 28.09 -75.96
C GLU A 7 3.06 27.49 -75.14
N MET A 8 1.85 27.42 -75.70
CA MET A 8 0.72 26.75 -75.04
C MET A 8 0.90 25.23 -74.86
N VAL A 9 1.66 24.58 -75.74
CA VAL A 9 1.96 23.14 -75.60
C VAL A 9 2.95 22.91 -74.45
N GLU A 10 3.97 23.76 -74.33
CA GLU A 10 4.91 23.71 -73.19
C GLU A 10 4.20 23.98 -71.85
N GLU A 11 3.24 24.91 -71.80
CA GLU A 11 2.41 25.12 -70.61
C GLU A 11 1.54 23.91 -70.26
N MET A 12 0.99 23.20 -71.25
CA MET A 12 0.22 21.97 -70.99
C MET A 12 1.10 20.85 -70.45
N GLU A 13 2.31 20.67 -70.98
CA GLU A 13 3.26 19.66 -70.49
C GLU A 13 3.64 19.93 -69.02
N MET A 14 3.89 21.18 -68.63
CA MET A 14 4.16 21.52 -67.23
C MET A 14 2.98 21.23 -66.30
N VAL A 15 1.74 21.48 -66.76
CA VAL A 15 0.54 21.19 -65.97
C VAL A 15 0.33 19.68 -65.82
N GLU A 16 0.65 18.88 -66.85
CA GLU A 16 0.62 17.42 -66.76
C GLU A 16 1.65 16.91 -65.73
N GLU A 17 2.89 17.42 -65.75
CA GLU A 17 3.91 17.09 -64.75
C GLU A 17 3.49 17.51 -63.32
N GLU A 18 2.88 18.69 -63.15
CA GLU A 18 2.34 19.11 -61.85
C GLU A 18 1.20 18.21 -61.37
N MET A 19 0.33 17.73 -62.26
CA MET A 19 -0.72 16.78 -61.90
C MET A 19 -0.15 15.43 -61.46
N GLU A 20 0.87 14.90 -62.15
CA GLU A 20 1.53 13.65 -61.77
C GLU A 20 2.16 13.78 -60.36
N MET A 21 2.85 14.89 -60.06
CA MET A 21 3.40 15.11 -58.71
C MET A 21 2.32 15.18 -57.63
N VAL A 22 1.16 15.80 -57.92
CA VAL A 22 0.05 15.86 -56.96
C VAL A 22 -0.57 14.48 -56.74
N GLU A 23 -0.66 13.65 -57.78
CA GLU A 23 -1.12 12.26 -57.65
C GLU A 23 -0.16 11.45 -56.75
N GLU A 24 1.16 11.56 -56.96
CA GLU A 24 2.17 10.92 -56.09
C GLU A 24 2.08 11.43 -54.64
N GLU A 25 1.88 12.73 -54.42
CA GLU A 25 1.68 13.29 -53.08
C GLU A 25 0.40 12.77 -52.41
N MET A 26 -0.68 12.58 -53.16
CA MET A 26 -1.91 11.99 -52.63
C MET A 26 -1.72 10.52 -52.25
N GLU A 27 -1.01 9.73 -53.04
CA GLU A 27 -0.68 8.34 -52.70
C GLU A 27 0.13 8.26 -51.40
N MET A 28 1.15 9.12 -51.23
CA MET A 28 1.92 9.16 -49.98
C MET A 28 1.05 9.53 -48.76
N VAL A 29 0.10 10.46 -48.92
CA VAL A 29 -0.82 10.84 -47.84
C VAL A 29 -1.77 9.70 -47.49
N GLU A 30 -2.23 8.93 -48.48
CA GLU A 30 -3.06 7.74 -48.24
C GLU A 30 -2.27 6.68 -47.44
N GLU A 31 -1.02 6.40 -47.80
CA GLU A 31 -0.14 5.50 -47.05
C GLU A 31 0.13 5.99 -45.62
N GLU A 32 0.34 7.30 -45.43
CA GLU A 32 0.48 7.88 -44.09
C GLU A 32 -0.79 7.75 -43.25
N MET A 33 -1.97 7.90 -43.87
CA MET A 33 -3.24 7.69 -43.17
C MET A 33 -3.43 6.22 -42.76
N GLU A 34 -3.07 5.26 -43.60
CA GLU A 34 -3.14 3.84 -43.28
C GLU A 34 -2.23 3.49 -42.09
N MET A 35 -1.00 4.01 -42.06
CA MET A 35 -0.10 3.83 -40.90
C MET A 35 -0.67 4.44 -39.62
N VAL A 36 -1.32 5.60 -39.69
CA VAL A 36 -1.95 6.24 -38.52
C VAL A 36 -3.13 5.42 -38.01
N GLU A 37 -3.93 4.82 -38.91
CA GLU A 37 -5.02 3.91 -38.52
C GLU A 37 -4.48 2.67 -37.79
N GLU A 38 -3.42 2.04 -38.30
CA GLU A 38 -2.76 0.92 -37.62
C GLU A 38 -2.22 1.32 -36.23
N GLU A 39 -1.56 2.49 -36.12
CA GLU A 39 -1.08 2.99 -34.83
C GLU A 39 -2.23 3.23 -33.83
N MET A 40 -3.39 3.71 -34.30
CA MET A 40 -4.57 3.87 -33.43
C MET A 40 -5.10 2.52 -32.95
N GLU A 41 -5.16 1.50 -33.80
CA GLU A 41 -5.57 0.14 -33.40
C GLU A 41 -4.64 -0.43 -32.31
N PHE A 42 -3.32 -0.25 -32.46
CA PHE A 42 -2.36 -0.67 -31.42
C PHE A 42 -2.57 0.06 -30.09
N VAL A 43 -2.87 1.36 -30.13
CA VAL A 43 -3.13 2.14 -28.91
C VAL A 43 -4.43 1.68 -28.23
N GLU A 44 -5.47 1.32 -28.99
CA GLU A 44 -6.71 0.75 -28.44
C GLU A 44 -6.45 -0.59 -27.74
N GLU A 45 -5.67 -1.49 -28.36
CA GLU A 45 -5.27 -2.76 -27.75
C GLU A 45 -4.45 -2.56 -26.46
N GLU A 46 -3.51 -1.61 -26.44
CA GLU A 46 -2.74 -1.29 -25.22
C GLU A 46 -3.64 -0.76 -24.09
N MET A 47 -4.64 0.06 -24.42
CA MET A 47 -5.60 0.55 -23.42
C MET A 47 -6.45 -0.58 -22.84
N GLU A 48 -6.91 -1.53 -23.66
CA GLU A 48 -7.69 -2.68 -23.21
C GLU A 48 -6.87 -3.54 -22.22
N MET A 49 -5.60 -3.81 -22.52
CA MET A 49 -4.72 -4.55 -21.61
C MET A 49 -4.51 -3.84 -20.27
N VAL A 50 -4.39 -2.51 -20.27
CA VAL A 50 -4.24 -1.73 -19.03
C VAL A 50 -5.51 -1.79 -18.18
N GLU A 51 -6.69 -1.71 -18.81
CA GLU A 51 -7.97 -1.86 -18.10
C GLU A 51 -8.12 -3.25 -17.46
N GLU A 52 -7.75 -4.32 -18.18
CA GLU A 52 -7.74 -5.69 -17.62
C GLU A 52 -6.77 -5.84 -16.44
N GLU A 53 -5.56 -5.27 -16.53
CA GLU A 53 -4.59 -5.30 -15.42
C GLU A 53 -5.10 -4.54 -14.19
N GLU A 54 -5.72 -3.37 -14.37
CA GLU A 54 -6.32 -2.61 -13.26
C GLU A 54 -7.49 -3.38 -12.61
N GLU A 55 -8.35 -4.02 -13.40
CA GLU A 55 -9.41 -4.87 -12.88
C GLU A 55 -8.87 -6.06 -12.08
N GLU A 56 -7.83 -6.73 -12.57
CA GLU A 56 -7.17 -7.81 -11.83
C GLU A 56 -6.56 -7.34 -10.51
N GLU A 57 -5.91 -6.17 -10.48
CA GLU A 57 -5.35 -5.61 -9.26
C GLU A 57 -6.44 -5.29 -8.23
N MET A 58 -7.56 -4.69 -8.65
CA MET A 58 -8.70 -4.43 -7.77
C MET A 58 -9.26 -5.71 -7.16
N VAL A 59 -9.38 -6.79 -7.95
CA VAL A 59 -9.84 -8.10 -7.44
C VAL A 59 -8.86 -8.67 -6.41
N LYS A 60 -7.55 -8.58 -6.67
CA LYS A 60 -6.49 -9.04 -5.72
C LYS A 60 -6.56 -8.27 -4.40
N GLU A 61 -6.72 -6.94 -4.44
CA GLU A 61 -6.85 -6.12 -3.22
C GLU A 61 -8.11 -6.49 -2.42
N GLU A 62 -9.25 -6.71 -3.08
CA GLU A 62 -10.48 -7.13 -2.40
C GLU A 62 -10.33 -8.52 -1.75
N GLU A 63 -9.69 -9.48 -2.43
CA GLU A 63 -9.41 -10.80 -1.87
C GLU A 63 -8.48 -10.72 -0.65
N GLU A 64 -7.41 -9.94 -0.72
CA GLU A 64 -6.51 -9.72 0.43
C GLU A 64 -7.25 -9.08 1.61
N GLU A 65 -8.13 -8.11 1.36
CA GLU A 65 -8.95 -7.49 2.41
C GLU A 65 -9.95 -8.50 3.01
N ARG A 66 -10.54 -9.38 2.19
CA ARG A 66 -11.44 -10.46 2.66
C ARG A 66 -10.69 -11.49 3.50
N VAL A 67 -9.50 -11.93 3.07
CA VAL A 67 -8.65 -12.85 3.81
C VAL A 67 -8.18 -12.20 5.12
N GLY A 68 -7.74 -10.95 5.09
CA GLY A 68 -7.34 -10.20 6.28
C GLY A 68 -8.46 -10.08 7.31
N ARG A 69 -9.69 -9.80 6.87
CA ARG A 69 -10.88 -9.77 7.74
C ARG A 69 -11.17 -11.15 8.36
N LEU A 70 -11.09 -12.23 7.59
CA LEU A 70 -11.30 -13.60 8.09
C LEU A 70 -10.25 -14.01 9.13
N VAL A 71 -8.98 -13.69 8.87
CA VAL A 71 -7.88 -13.96 9.82
C VAL A 71 -8.12 -13.22 11.13
N CYS A 72 -8.54 -11.95 11.09
CA CYS A 72 -8.83 -11.18 12.31
C CYS A 72 -9.95 -11.83 13.15
N VAL A 73 -11.04 -12.28 12.52
CA VAL A 73 -12.16 -12.94 13.23
C VAL A 73 -11.74 -14.26 13.88
N LEU A 74 -10.96 -15.09 13.17
CA LEU A 74 -10.45 -16.34 13.71
C LEU A 74 -9.43 -16.13 14.83
N CYS A 75 -8.55 -15.14 14.69
CA CYS A 75 -7.57 -14.79 15.71
C CYS A 75 -8.24 -14.29 16.99
N VAL A 76 -9.24 -13.41 16.89
CA VAL A 76 -10.00 -12.92 18.06
C VAL A 76 -10.77 -14.07 18.71
N GLY A 77 -11.41 -14.94 17.93
CA GLY A 77 -12.10 -16.13 18.43
C GLY A 77 -11.17 -17.11 19.13
N LEU A 78 -9.99 -17.38 18.56
CA LEU A 78 -8.99 -18.27 19.17
C LEU A 78 -8.44 -17.67 20.46
N VAL A 79 -8.14 -16.37 20.49
CA VAL A 79 -7.72 -15.67 21.71
C VAL A 79 -8.81 -15.75 22.76
N HIS A 80 -10.08 -15.52 22.41
CA HIS A 80 -11.20 -15.70 23.33
C HIS A 80 -11.31 -17.14 23.85
N GLN A 81 -11.20 -18.16 22.99
CA GLN A 81 -11.25 -19.57 23.41
C GLN A 81 -10.10 -19.96 24.33
N ILE A 82 -8.89 -19.46 24.07
CA ILE A 82 -7.73 -19.65 24.95
C ILE A 82 -7.98 -18.96 26.30
N LEU A 83 -8.47 -17.72 26.29
CA LEU A 83 -8.81 -16.97 27.50
C LEU A 83 -9.97 -17.60 28.28
N GLU A 84 -10.97 -18.19 27.64
CA GLU A 84 -12.05 -18.91 28.32
C GLU A 84 -11.57 -20.23 28.92
N ARG A 85 -10.71 -20.96 28.21
CA ARG A 85 -10.26 -22.29 28.63
C ARG A 85 -9.15 -22.25 29.68
N TYR A 86 -8.27 -21.25 29.61
CA TYR A 86 -7.08 -21.14 30.46
C TYR A 86 -7.06 -19.87 31.32
N GLY A 87 -7.82 -18.83 30.96
CA GLY A 87 -7.93 -17.61 31.75
C GLY A 87 -8.84 -17.82 32.95
N THR A 88 -8.25 -17.90 34.15
CA THR A 88 -9.02 -17.82 35.39
C THR A 88 -9.32 -16.35 35.71
N PRO A 89 -10.58 -15.88 35.66
CA PRO A 89 -10.90 -14.52 36.03
C PRO A 89 -10.62 -14.33 37.54
N THR A 90 -9.61 -13.54 37.88
CA THR A 90 -9.38 -13.11 39.26
C THR A 90 -10.36 -12.00 39.62
N SER A 91 -11.67 -12.29 39.60
CA SER A 91 -12.74 -11.32 39.88
C SER A 91 -12.92 -11.02 41.39
N GLY A 92 -11.99 -11.45 42.25
CA GLY A 92 -12.13 -11.35 43.70
C GLY A 92 -10.96 -10.77 44.49
N LEU A 93 -9.95 -10.17 43.84
CA LEU A 93 -8.77 -9.66 44.55
C LEU A 93 -8.91 -8.17 44.89
N ARG A 94 -9.77 -7.86 45.87
CA ARG A 94 -9.47 -6.73 46.76
C ARG A 94 -8.16 -7.07 47.46
N GLY A 95 -7.09 -6.36 47.13
CA GLY A 95 -5.77 -6.41 47.77
C GLY A 95 -5.45 -7.68 48.55
N ARG A 96 -5.10 -8.79 47.88
CA ARG A 96 -4.41 -9.87 48.61
C ARG A 96 -3.00 -9.40 48.91
N ALA A 97 -2.67 -9.35 50.21
CA ALA A 97 -1.30 -9.28 50.66
C ALA A 97 -0.47 -10.35 49.93
N LEU A 98 0.65 -9.90 49.34
CA LEU A 98 1.57 -10.71 48.55
C LEU A 98 1.94 -11.98 49.35
N SER A 99 1.53 -13.13 48.84
CA SER A 99 1.71 -14.42 49.52
C SER A 99 3.12 -14.99 49.27
N ARG A 100 3.82 -15.16 50.39
CA ARG A 100 4.88 -16.14 50.74
C ARG A 100 6.18 -16.19 49.91
N PRO A 101 7.35 -16.30 50.58
CA PRO A 101 8.69 -16.11 49.97
C PRO A 101 9.23 -17.27 49.09
N ASN A 102 8.48 -18.35 48.84
CA ASN A 102 9.05 -19.59 48.27
C ASN A 102 8.37 -20.09 46.97
N LEU A 103 7.73 -19.24 46.16
CA LEU A 103 7.37 -19.61 44.78
C LEU A 103 8.40 -19.04 43.79
N PRO A 104 8.93 -19.85 42.85
CA PRO A 104 9.83 -19.35 41.81
C PRO A 104 9.04 -18.51 40.80
N ASP A 105 9.59 -17.34 40.47
CA ASP A 105 9.21 -16.42 39.39
C ASP A 105 7.80 -15.79 39.44
N ARG A 106 7.52 -15.02 40.49
CA ARG A 106 6.79 -13.76 40.31
C ARG A 106 7.78 -12.62 40.20
N LEU A 107 8.31 -12.42 39.00
CA LEU A 107 8.92 -11.16 38.58
C LEU A 107 7.98 -10.02 38.99
N GLY A 108 8.49 -9.03 39.74
CA GLY A 108 7.69 -7.86 40.07
C GLY A 108 7.18 -7.22 38.78
N GLY A 109 6.06 -6.48 38.82
CA GLY A 109 5.57 -5.78 37.63
C GLY A 109 6.63 -4.89 36.97
N GLN A 110 7.59 -4.40 37.76
CA GLN A 110 8.79 -3.71 37.29
C GLN A 110 9.76 -4.62 36.50
N ASP A 111 10.00 -5.84 36.94
CA ASP A 111 10.89 -6.79 36.28
C ASP A 111 10.26 -7.42 35.02
N TYR A 112 8.93 -7.47 34.93
CA TYR A 112 8.22 -7.95 33.74
C TYR A 112 8.31 -6.95 32.58
N ILE A 113 8.14 -5.65 32.88
CA ILE A 113 8.43 -4.55 31.94
C ILE A 113 9.91 -4.58 31.55
N ALA A 114 10.79 -4.92 32.48
CA ALA A 114 12.21 -5.08 32.20
C ALA A 114 12.52 -6.29 31.31
N ARG A 115 11.67 -7.33 31.17
CA ARG A 115 11.94 -8.43 30.22
C ARG A 115 11.30 -8.23 28.86
N HIS A 116 10.17 -7.53 28.80
CA HIS A 116 9.50 -7.18 27.56
C HIS A 116 9.98 -5.79 27.11
N TYR A 117 11.25 -5.74 26.72
CA TYR A 117 11.86 -4.49 26.26
C TYR A 117 11.10 -3.99 25.03
N LEU A 118 10.47 -2.83 25.19
CA LEU A 118 10.14 -1.99 24.06
C LEU A 118 11.45 -1.66 23.34
N ILE A 119 11.61 -2.22 22.15
CA ILE A 119 12.77 -1.95 21.31
C ILE A 119 12.48 -0.63 20.58
N PRO A 120 13.46 0.29 20.47
CA PRO A 120 13.30 1.43 19.57
C PRO A 120 12.99 0.92 18.16
N ILE A 121 11.99 1.49 17.50
CA ILE A 121 11.65 1.10 16.13
C ILE A 121 12.90 1.29 15.27
N PRO A 122 13.38 0.25 14.55
CA PRO A 122 14.56 0.38 13.72
C PRO A 122 14.33 1.50 12.71
N PRO A 123 15.33 2.36 12.47
CA PRO A 123 15.19 3.41 11.47
C PRO A 123 14.87 2.75 10.12
N PRO A 124 13.96 3.32 9.31
CA PRO A 124 13.66 2.78 8.00
C PRO A 124 14.96 2.68 7.20
N GLU A 125 15.12 1.55 6.53
CA GLU A 125 16.27 1.29 5.67
C GLU A 125 16.39 2.42 4.64
N LYS A 126 17.60 2.96 4.49
CA LYS A 126 17.83 4.15 3.66
C LYS A 126 17.66 3.76 2.19
N GLN A 127 16.47 3.95 1.64
CA GLN A 127 16.31 4.02 0.20
C GLN A 127 17.01 5.30 -0.30
N GLU A 128 17.92 5.15 -1.26
CA GLU A 128 18.65 6.27 -1.84
C GLU A 128 17.65 7.26 -2.48
N GLY A 129 17.70 8.53 -2.06
CA GLY A 129 16.80 9.59 -2.54
C GLY A 129 15.78 10.13 -1.52
N GLU A 130 15.59 9.50 -0.35
CA GLU A 130 14.61 10.01 0.62
C GLU A 130 15.06 11.28 1.39
N THR A 131 14.22 12.31 1.33
CA THR A 131 14.44 13.59 2.03
C THR A 131 14.31 13.46 3.56
N ARG A 132 15.02 14.33 4.30
CA ARG A 132 15.03 14.38 5.79
C ARG A 132 13.64 14.51 6.43
N LYS A 133 12.63 14.98 5.69
CA LYS A 133 11.21 15.04 6.14
C LYS A 133 10.53 13.67 6.15
N LYS A 134 10.86 12.76 5.23
CA LYS A 134 10.31 11.39 5.21
C LYS A 134 10.86 10.54 6.38
N ARG A 135 12.12 10.74 6.78
CA ARG A 135 12.70 10.07 7.97
C ARG A 135 11.99 10.39 9.29
N LYS A 136 11.36 11.56 9.44
CA LYS A 136 10.54 11.88 10.63
C LYS A 136 9.23 11.08 10.68
N ARG A 137 8.80 10.48 9.56
CA ARG A 137 7.61 9.60 9.49
C ARG A 137 7.87 8.17 9.96
N ALA A 138 9.11 7.84 10.36
CA ALA A 138 9.41 6.58 11.04
C ALA A 138 8.71 6.44 12.40
N GLN A 139 8.15 7.52 12.94
CA GLN A 139 7.24 7.48 14.07
C GLN A 139 5.93 6.82 13.65
N ARG A 140 5.75 5.56 14.05
CA ARG A 140 4.53 4.81 13.78
C ARG A 140 3.43 5.25 14.75
N GLN A 141 2.17 5.10 14.36
CA GLN A 141 1.05 5.32 15.26
C GLN A 141 0.88 4.09 16.16
N CYS A 142 0.49 4.31 17.41
CA CYS A 142 0.11 3.20 18.29
C CYS A 142 -1.10 2.46 17.69
N ILE A 143 -0.93 1.20 17.29
CA ILE A 143 -1.98 0.41 16.63
C ILE A 143 -3.21 0.27 17.55
N VAL A 144 -2.97 0.05 18.84
CA VAL A 144 -4.04 -0.08 19.83
C VAL A 144 -4.83 1.23 19.96
N CYS A 145 -4.17 2.39 20.01
CA CYS A 145 -4.89 3.67 20.07
C CYS A 145 -5.62 3.99 18.76
N ALA A 146 -5.09 3.55 17.62
CA ALA A 146 -5.70 3.78 16.32
C ALA A 146 -7.01 2.98 16.16
N HIS A 147 -7.07 1.77 16.72
CA HIS A 147 -8.19 0.84 16.54
C HIS A 147 -9.10 0.70 17.77
N SER A 148 -8.74 1.28 18.91
CA SER A 148 -9.59 1.25 20.09
C SER A 148 -10.74 2.25 19.97
N GLU A 149 -11.95 1.79 20.24
CA GLU A 149 -13.15 2.63 20.43
C GLU A 149 -13.33 3.05 21.88
N ILE A 150 -12.59 2.42 22.81
CA ILE A 150 -12.73 2.59 24.27
C ILE A 150 -12.15 3.94 24.73
N ARG A 151 -11.25 4.54 23.95
CA ARG A 151 -10.58 5.80 24.28
C ARG A 151 -10.66 6.75 23.10
N ASP A 152 -10.63 8.04 23.40
CA ASP A 152 -10.49 9.07 22.38
C ASP A 152 -9.29 8.76 21.50
N ARG A 153 -9.48 8.84 20.17
CA ARG A 153 -8.48 8.55 19.14
C ARG A 153 -7.41 9.64 19.11
N VAL A 154 -6.69 9.81 20.22
CA VAL A 154 -5.52 10.66 20.30
C VAL A 154 -4.41 9.91 19.58
N ARG A 155 -4.07 10.40 18.40
CA ARG A 155 -2.97 9.87 17.58
C ARG A 155 -1.66 10.05 18.34
N GLN A 156 -1.25 9.03 19.10
CA GLN A 156 0.05 9.01 19.75
C GLN A 156 1.08 8.44 18.80
N LEU A 157 2.04 9.29 18.43
CA LEU A 157 3.25 8.87 17.74
C LEU A 157 4.12 8.10 18.73
N VAL A 158 4.53 6.89 18.34
CA VAL A 158 5.33 6.01 19.17
C VAL A 158 6.68 5.75 18.53
N THR A 159 7.70 5.69 19.37
CA THR A 159 9.10 5.44 18.96
C THR A 159 9.54 4.02 19.32
N THR A 160 8.64 3.24 19.91
CA THR A 160 8.90 1.94 20.51
C THR A 160 8.00 0.87 19.93
N MET A 161 8.53 -0.35 19.76
CA MET A 161 7.79 -1.54 19.36
C MET A 161 7.97 -2.67 20.37
N CYS A 162 6.93 -3.47 20.56
CA CYS A 162 7.03 -4.68 21.38
C CYS A 162 7.91 -5.71 20.68
N LYS A 163 8.88 -6.31 21.40
CA LYS A 163 9.77 -7.33 20.84
C LYS A 163 9.04 -8.59 20.37
N GLU A 164 8.01 -9.00 21.09
CA GLU A 164 7.29 -10.26 20.84
C GLU A 164 6.30 -10.09 19.69
N CYS A 165 5.50 -9.03 19.72
CA CYS A 165 4.48 -8.80 18.71
C CYS A 165 5.00 -8.04 17.48
N GLN A 166 6.17 -7.41 17.58
CA GLN A 166 6.71 -6.47 16.58
C GLN A 166 5.75 -5.32 16.19
N LEU A 167 4.80 -4.99 17.08
CA LEU A 167 3.82 -3.94 16.85
C LEU A 167 4.23 -2.63 17.56
N PRO A 168 4.10 -1.47 16.89
CA PRO A 168 4.28 -0.16 17.51
C PRO A 168 3.13 0.14 18.47
N MET A 169 3.46 0.32 19.75
CA MET A 169 2.49 0.58 20.81
C MET A 169 3.00 1.67 21.76
N CYS A 170 2.08 2.44 22.33
CA CYS A 170 2.42 3.41 23.36
C CYS A 170 2.58 2.70 24.72
N MET A 171 3.33 3.33 25.64
CA MET A 171 3.59 2.77 26.98
C MET A 171 2.31 2.34 27.71
N LEU A 172 1.24 3.12 27.58
CA LEU A 172 -0.04 2.84 28.25
C LEU A 172 -0.72 1.61 27.67
N CYS A 173 -0.81 1.52 26.34
CA CYS A 173 -1.39 0.36 25.67
C CYS A 173 -0.56 -0.89 25.92
N PHE A 174 0.76 -0.76 25.90
CA PHE A 174 1.66 -1.85 26.24
C PHE A 174 1.40 -2.38 27.66
N GLN A 175 1.28 -1.49 28.66
CA GLN A 175 1.01 -1.90 30.04
C GLN A 175 -0.34 -2.59 30.19
N ILE A 176 -1.39 -2.11 29.51
CA ILE A 176 -2.71 -2.73 29.59
C ILE A 176 -2.70 -4.11 28.94
N TYR A 177 -2.16 -4.21 27.72
CA TYR A 177 -2.21 -5.45 26.94
C TYR A 177 -1.23 -6.51 27.41
N HIS A 178 -0.04 -6.15 27.90
CA HIS A 178 0.96 -7.14 28.33
C HIS A 178 1.01 -7.36 29.84
N VAL A 179 0.57 -6.42 30.68
CA VAL A 179 0.68 -6.56 32.14
C VAL A 179 -0.66 -6.90 32.79
N GLN A 180 -1.77 -6.36 32.27
CA GLN A 180 -3.09 -6.56 32.88
C GLN A 180 -3.86 -7.72 32.25
N ILE A 181 -3.75 -7.89 30.93
CA ILE A 181 -4.27 -9.06 30.21
C ILE A 181 -3.16 -10.12 30.25
N LYS A 182 -3.07 -10.86 31.35
CA LYS A 182 -2.16 -12.02 31.41
C LYS A 182 -2.67 -13.11 30.46
N TYR A 183 -1.87 -13.44 29.47
CA TYR A 183 -1.93 -14.71 28.74
C TYR A 183 -1.82 -15.91 29.69
#